data_AF-A0A7S4E9T3-F1
#
_entry.id   AF-A0A7S4E9T3-F1
#
_cell.length_a   1.000
_cell.length_b   1.000
_cell.length_c   1.000
_cell.angle_alpha   90.00
_cell.angle_beta   90.00
_cell.angle_gamma   90.00
#
_symmetry.space_group_name_H-M   'P 1'
#
loop_
_entity.id
_entity.type
_entity.pdbx_description
1 polymer ?
#
loop_
_entity_poly.entity_id
_entity_poly.type
_entity_poly.pdbx_seq_one_letter_code
_entity_poly.pdbx_strand_id
1 'polypeptide(L)'
;MAAHLSQSYLVAEALSATGLKNRAVLFAMDPYVKLTALPSKRSARCRKHAGGGRNPRWGGERGRLQLALAAADDRILVEVWNQNVMTPSDRVGRCELSVAAITADPQPFQLPLDTGGEVAI
;
A
#
# COMPACT_ATOMS: atom_id res chain seq x y z
N MET A 1 -15.62 -23.33 26.38
CA MET A 1 -14.52 -22.99 25.46
C MET A 1 -14.91 -21.70 24.75
N ALA A 2 -14.38 -20.55 25.17
CA ALA A 2 -14.81 -19.26 24.65
C ALA A 2 -14.01 -18.92 23.38
N ALA A 3 -14.69 -18.84 22.24
CA ALA A 3 -14.12 -18.29 21.02
C ALA A 3 -14.18 -16.75 21.11
N HIS A 4 -13.03 -16.09 21.20
CA HIS A 4 -12.97 -14.63 21.13
C HIS A 4 -12.53 -14.22 19.73
N LEU A 5 -13.48 -13.76 18.91
CA LEU A 5 -13.19 -13.09 17.64
C LEU A 5 -13.12 -11.59 17.92
N SER A 6 -11.92 -11.01 18.07
CA SER A 6 -11.73 -9.57 17.90
C SER A 6 -11.02 -9.33 16.57
N GLN A 7 -11.74 -8.85 15.56
CA GLN A 7 -11.11 -8.32 14.36
C GLN A 7 -10.74 -6.87 14.61
N SER A 8 -9.45 -6.55 14.49
CA SER A 8 -8.98 -5.16 14.49
C SER A 8 -8.78 -4.71 13.04
N TYR A 9 -8.93 -3.41 12.80
CA TYR A 9 -8.70 -2.83 11.48
C TYR A 9 -7.67 -1.71 11.56
N LEU A 10 -6.74 -1.69 10.62
CA LEU A 10 -5.91 -0.54 10.32
C LEU A 10 -6.60 0.28 9.22
N VAL A 11 -6.90 1.54 9.51
CA VAL A 11 -7.31 2.52 8.51
C VAL A 11 -6.09 3.34 8.14
N ALA A 12 -5.74 3.37 6.86
CA ALA A 12 -4.60 4.10 6.33
C ALA A 12 -4.99 4.87 5.07
N GLU A 13 -4.17 5.84 4.66
CA GLU A 13 -4.41 6.61 3.45
C GLU A 13 -3.13 6.68 2.62
N ALA A 14 -3.14 6.06 1.44
CA ALA A 14 -2.08 6.32 0.46
C ALA A 14 -2.17 7.79 0.01
N LEU A 15 -1.14 8.58 0.30
CA LEU A 15 -1.13 10.01 -0.03
C LEU A 15 -0.51 10.23 -1.41
N SER A 16 0.74 9.79 -1.58
CA SER A 16 1.49 10.00 -2.82
C SER A 16 2.68 9.05 -2.93
N ALA A 17 3.29 8.99 -4.11
CA ALA A 17 4.60 8.41 -4.29
C ALA A 17 5.44 9.31 -5.22
N THR A 18 6.76 9.22 -5.11
CA THR A 18 7.70 10.04 -5.88
C THR A 18 8.81 9.16 -6.45
N GLY A 19 9.29 9.51 -7.64
CA GLY A 19 10.47 8.88 -8.23
C GLY A 19 10.29 7.39 -8.60
N LEU A 20 9.06 6.90 -8.72
CA LEU A 20 8.78 5.49 -8.99
C LEU A 20 9.51 5.00 -10.25
N LYS A 21 10.01 3.76 -10.22
CA LYS A 21 10.57 3.11 -11.40
C LYS A 21 9.45 2.89 -12.44
N ASN A 22 9.68 3.33 -13.67
CA ASN A 22 8.70 3.12 -14.73
C ASN A 22 8.60 1.62 -15.07
N ARG A 23 7.40 1.07 -15.02
CA ARG A 23 7.05 -0.32 -15.38
C ARG A 23 6.02 -0.40 -16.50
N ALA A 24 5.54 0.73 -17.03
CA ALA A 24 4.59 0.71 -18.12
C ALA A 24 5.25 0.20 -19.40
N VAL A 25 4.60 -0.75 -20.07
CA VAL A 25 4.98 -1.23 -21.41
C VAL A 25 4.39 -0.34 -22.50
N LEU A 26 3.19 0.22 -22.25
CA LEU A 26 2.49 1.14 -23.13
C LEU A 26 1.72 2.16 -22.26
N PHE A 27 1.66 3.42 -22.69
CA PHE A 27 1.07 4.55 -21.96
C PHE A 27 1.73 4.88 -20.60
N ALA A 28 1.14 5.81 -19.86
CA ALA A 28 1.57 6.15 -18.51
C ALA A 28 1.17 5.06 -17.51
N MET A 29 1.93 4.93 -16.41
CA MET A 29 1.54 4.04 -15.32
C MET A 29 0.24 4.51 -14.67
N ASP A 30 -0.52 3.54 -14.17
CA ASP A 30 -1.70 3.72 -13.32
C ASP A 30 -1.44 3.17 -11.90
N PRO A 31 -0.70 3.88 -11.04
CA PRO A 31 -0.22 3.31 -9.79
C PRO A 31 -1.35 3.15 -8.75
N TYR A 32 -1.26 2.12 -7.91
CA TYR A 32 -2.05 1.97 -6.68
C TYR A 32 -1.19 1.38 -5.56
N VAL A 33 -1.59 1.62 -4.32
CA VAL A 33 -0.97 1.03 -3.13
C VAL A 33 -1.77 -0.18 -2.67
N LYS A 34 -1.06 -1.24 -2.31
CA LYS A 34 -1.60 -2.44 -1.67
C LYS A 34 -0.90 -2.62 -0.33
N LEU A 35 -1.68 -2.84 0.73
CA LEU A 35 -1.20 -3.21 2.05
C LEU A 35 -1.51 -4.68 2.29
N THR A 36 -0.55 -5.42 2.83
CA THR A 36 -0.73 -6.82 3.21
C THR A 36 -0.25 -7.02 4.65
N ALA A 37 -1.15 -7.45 5.54
CA ALA A 37 -0.80 -7.82 6.90
C ALA A 37 -0.07 -9.17 6.91
N LEU A 38 1.02 -9.25 7.67
CA LEU A 38 1.82 -10.46 7.82
C LEU A 38 1.80 -10.93 9.28
N PRO A 39 1.66 -12.25 9.54
CA PRO A 39 1.68 -13.35 8.57
C PRO A 39 0.32 -13.74 7.99
N SER A 40 -0.80 -13.12 8.39
CA SER A 40 -2.14 -13.55 7.97
C SER A 40 -2.43 -13.43 6.47
N LYS A 41 -1.62 -12.65 5.74
CA LYS A 41 -1.75 -12.34 4.30
C LYS A 41 -3.06 -11.68 3.92
N ARG A 42 -3.80 -11.13 4.89
CA ARG A 42 -4.95 -10.25 4.61
C ARG A 42 -4.44 -9.03 3.88
N SER A 43 -5.18 -8.56 2.87
CA SER A 43 -4.75 -7.41 2.08
C SER A 43 -5.89 -6.47 1.74
N ALA A 44 -5.54 -5.21 1.54
CA ALA A 44 -6.41 -4.16 1.07
C ALA A 44 -5.64 -3.32 0.04
N ARG A 45 -6.36 -2.69 -0.90
CA ARG A 45 -5.75 -1.78 -1.86
C ARG A 45 -6.57 -0.51 -2.02
N CYS A 46 -5.90 0.60 -2.31
CA CYS A 46 -6.55 1.85 -2.66
C CYS A 46 -6.97 1.84 -4.14
N ARG A 47 -7.67 2.89 -4.59
CA ARG A 47 -7.98 3.06 -6.02
C ARG A 47 -6.72 3.49 -6.76
N LYS A 48 -6.57 3.08 -8.01
CA LYS A 48 -5.46 3.53 -8.86
C LYS A 48 -5.54 5.03 -9.17
N HIS A 49 -4.38 5.63 -9.44
CA HIS A 49 -4.28 6.96 -10.05
C HIS A 49 -4.03 6.80 -11.55
N ALA A 50 -5.09 6.94 -12.35
CA ALA A 50 -5.00 6.83 -13.80
C ALA A 50 -4.05 7.90 -14.37
N GLY A 51 -3.06 7.49 -15.15
CA GLY A 51 -2.03 8.38 -15.70
C GLY A 51 -1.10 8.98 -14.63
N GLY A 52 -1.06 8.42 -13.42
CA GLY A 52 -0.25 8.96 -12.32
C GLY A 52 1.26 8.88 -12.55
N GLY A 53 1.70 8.05 -13.49
CA GLY A 53 3.09 7.98 -13.91
C GLY A 53 4.03 7.70 -12.74
N ARG A 54 5.15 8.41 -12.69
CA ARG A 54 6.20 8.20 -11.67
C ARG A 54 5.96 8.92 -10.35
N ASN A 55 4.98 9.82 -10.29
CA ASN A 55 4.72 10.68 -9.13
C ASN A 55 3.21 10.76 -8.80
N PRO A 56 2.54 9.62 -8.54
CA PRO A 56 1.10 9.60 -8.31
C PRO A 56 0.70 10.31 -7.02
N ARG A 57 -0.50 10.89 -7.02
CA ARG A 57 -1.18 11.44 -5.84
C ARG A 57 -2.55 10.78 -5.74
N TRP A 58 -2.79 10.10 -4.63
CA TRP A 58 -4.09 9.45 -4.40
C TRP A 58 -4.94 10.37 -3.54
N GLY A 59 -4.66 10.46 -2.24
CA GLY A 59 -5.32 11.35 -1.29
C GLY A 59 -6.84 11.14 -1.16
N GLY A 60 -7.41 11.60 -0.05
CA GLY A 60 -8.84 11.51 0.24
C GLY A 60 -9.40 10.10 0.03
N GLU A 61 -10.60 10.02 -0.55
CA GLU A 61 -11.26 8.72 -0.78
C GLU A 61 -10.50 7.79 -1.73
N ARG A 62 -9.67 8.32 -2.64
CA ARG A 62 -8.90 7.49 -3.57
C ARG A 62 -7.78 6.76 -2.84
N GLY A 63 -7.17 7.43 -1.87
CA GLY A 63 -6.07 6.94 -1.06
C GLY A 63 -6.49 5.99 0.07
N ARG A 64 -7.74 6.08 0.54
CA ARG A 64 -8.20 5.35 1.73
C ARG A 64 -8.13 3.82 1.56
N LEU A 65 -7.61 3.15 2.59
CA LEU A 65 -7.56 1.70 2.74
C LEU A 65 -8.08 1.30 4.12
N GLN A 66 -8.71 0.12 4.19
CA GLN A 66 -9.07 -0.52 5.46
C GLN A 66 -8.55 -1.96 5.44
N LEU A 67 -7.55 -2.24 6.25
CA LEU A 67 -6.88 -3.54 6.33
C LEU A 67 -7.29 -4.26 7.60
N ALA A 68 -7.85 -5.47 7.47
CA ALA A 68 -8.15 -6.33 8.60
C ALA A 68 -6.87 -6.94 9.17
N LEU A 69 -6.68 -6.84 10.48
CA LEU A 69 -5.56 -7.41 11.23
C LEU A 69 -6.01 -8.62 12.05
N ALA A 70 -5.19 -9.65 12.07
CA ALA A 70 -5.24 -10.74 13.04
C ALA A 70 -4.35 -10.40 14.24
N ALA A 71 -4.61 -11.01 15.39
CA ALA A 71 -3.81 -10.78 16.60
C ALA A 71 -2.33 -11.13 16.43
N ALA A 72 -1.99 -12.04 15.51
CA ALA A 72 -0.63 -12.43 15.21
C ALA A 72 0.08 -11.52 14.19
N ASP A 73 -0.64 -10.54 13.60
CA ASP A 73 -0.04 -9.67 12.59
C ASP A 73 0.83 -8.60 13.25
N ASP A 74 2.11 -8.57 12.88
CA ASP A 74 3.13 -7.66 13.47
C ASP A 74 3.73 -6.70 12.44
N ARG A 75 3.50 -6.96 11.16
CA ARG A 75 4.06 -6.20 10.03
C ARG A 75 3.04 -5.98 8.93
N ILE A 76 3.20 -4.86 8.25
CA ILE A 76 2.47 -4.49 7.04
C ILE A 76 3.47 -4.41 5.89
N LEU A 77 3.29 -5.28 4.90
CA LEU A 77 3.94 -5.14 3.61
C LEU A 77 3.21 -4.07 2.80
N VAL A 78 3.92 -3.00 2.45
CA VAL A 78 3.45 -1.90 1.62
C VAL A 78 4.00 -2.10 0.21
N GLU A 79 3.12 -2.18 -0.78
CA GLU A 79 3.50 -2.34 -2.18
C GLU A 79 2.87 -1.27 -3.05
N VAL A 80 3.66 -0.73 -3.99
CA VAL A 80 3.15 0.07 -5.10
C VAL A 80 3.08 -0.82 -6.33
N TRP A 81 1.93 -0.81 -6.99
CA TRP A 81 1.65 -1.61 -8.19
C TRP A 81 1.21 -0.71 -9.34
N ASN A 82 1.52 -1.10 -10.57
CA ASN A 82 1.03 -0.48 -11.79
C ASN A 82 -0.10 -1.36 -12.36
N GLN A 83 -1.32 -0.81 -12.47
CA GLN A 83 -2.43 -1.54 -13.06
C GLN A 83 -2.38 -1.44 -14.59
N ASN A 84 -2.12 -2.55 -15.26
CA ASN A 84 -2.17 -2.63 -16.72
C ASN A 84 -3.58 -3.01 -17.21
N VAL A 85 -3.93 -2.59 -18.43
CA VAL A 85 -5.24 -2.86 -19.04
C VAL A 85 -5.29 -4.25 -19.68
N MET A 86 -4.21 -4.64 -20.39
CA MET A 86 -4.18 -5.86 -21.21
C MET A 86 -3.20 -6.93 -20.68
N THR A 87 -2.41 -6.61 -19.66
CA THR A 87 -1.44 -7.51 -19.05
C THR A 87 -1.65 -7.57 -17.54
N PRO A 88 -1.09 -8.58 -16.83
CA PRO A 88 -1.05 -8.58 -15.37
C PRO A 88 -0.47 -7.28 -14.81
N SER A 89 -0.90 -6.89 -13.61
CA SER A 89 -0.34 -5.71 -12.93
C SER A 89 1.10 -5.97 -12.48
N ASP A 90 1.96 -4.98 -12.63
CA ASP A 90 3.37 -5.09 -12.26
C ASP A 90 3.63 -4.48 -10.89
N ARG A 91 4.39 -5.19 -10.03
CA ARG A 91 4.90 -4.58 -8.80
C ARG A 91 5.94 -3.54 -9.17
N VAL A 92 5.68 -2.30 -8.76
CA VAL A 92 6.59 -1.17 -8.97
C VAL A 92 7.70 -1.23 -7.92
N GLY A 93 7.34 -1.34 -6.64
CA GLY A 93 8.25 -1.43 -5.50
C GLY A 93 7.53 -1.81 -4.21
N ARG A 94 8.28 -2.11 -3.14
CA ARG A 94 7.74 -2.43 -1.81
C ARG A 94 8.64 -1.95 -0.67
N CYS A 95 8.04 -1.85 0.53
CA CYS A 95 8.72 -1.73 1.81
C CYS A 95 7.87 -2.43 2.90
N GLU A 96 8.42 -2.55 4.11
CA GLU A 96 7.69 -3.11 5.26
C GLU A 96 7.64 -2.09 6.40
N LEU A 97 6.52 -2.10 7.13
CA LEU A 97 6.30 -1.33 8.35
C LEU A 97 5.92 -2.26 9.49
N SER A 98 6.36 -1.96 10.70
CA SER A 98 5.86 -2.63 11.89
C SER A 98 4.48 -2.08 12.28
N VAL A 99 3.54 -2.95 12.65
CA VAL A 99 2.26 -2.54 13.24
C VAL A 99 2.49 -1.70 14.50
N ALA A 100 3.48 -2.07 15.32
CA ALA A 100 3.82 -1.32 16.54
C ALA A 100 4.25 0.12 16.23
N ALA A 101 5.05 0.34 15.17
CA ALA A 101 5.48 1.67 14.76
C ALA A 101 4.29 2.54 14.34
N ILE A 102 3.37 1.99 13.55
CA ILE A 102 2.14 2.69 13.11
C ILE A 102 1.28 3.07 14.31
N THR A 103 1.13 2.18 15.29
CA THR A 103 0.32 2.46 16.48
C THR A 103 0.95 3.47 17.44
N ALA A 104 2.29 3.54 17.47
CA ALA A 104 3.02 4.47 18.31
C ALA A 104 3.05 5.90 17.74
N ASP A 105 3.09 6.02 16.41
CA ASP A 105 3.15 7.30 15.70
C ASP A 105 2.16 7.31 14.51
N PRO A 106 0.91 7.77 14.72
CA PRO A 106 -0.10 7.80 13.67
C PRO A 106 0.07 9.05 12.77
N GLN A 107 1.27 9.27 12.25
CA GLN A 107 1.58 10.29 11.26
C GLN A 107 1.86 9.64 9.90
N PRO A 108 1.78 10.40 8.79
CA PRO A 108 2.17 9.88 7.49
C PRO A 108 3.64 9.44 7.47
N PHE A 109 3.88 8.23 7.01
CA PHE A 109 5.21 7.67 6.84
C PHE A 109 5.69 7.86 5.42
N GLN A 110 6.87 8.46 5.23
CA GLN A 110 7.58 8.43 3.96
C GLN A 110 8.54 7.24 3.94
N LEU A 111 8.31 6.30 3.03
CA LEU A 111 8.98 5.01 3.02
C LEU A 111 9.71 4.78 1.70
N PRO A 112 11.02 4.48 1.73
CA PRO A 112 11.77 4.13 0.54
C PRO A 112 11.35 2.77 0.00
N LEU A 113 11.21 2.65 -1.31
CA LEU A 113 10.88 1.39 -1.98
C LEU A 113 12.15 0.62 -2.38
N ASP A 114 12.08 -0.71 -2.35
CA ASP A 114 13.19 -1.62 -2.75
C ASP A 114 13.70 -1.41 -4.18
N THR A 115 12.89 -0.82 -5.05
CA THR A 115 13.24 -0.51 -6.45
C THR A 115 13.64 0.96 -6.68
N GLY A 116 13.72 1.75 -5.61
CA GLY A 116 13.89 3.21 -5.67
C GLY A 116 12.57 3.98 -5.72
N GLY A 117 12.65 5.27 -5.34
CA GLY A 117 11.48 6.12 -5.09
C GLY A 117 10.93 5.91 -3.67
N GLU A 118 9.91 6.69 -3.33
CA GLU A 118 9.31 6.70 -2.00
C GLU A 118 7.78 6.69 -2.10
N VAL A 119 7.12 6.15 -1.08
CA VAL A 119 5.66 6.19 -0.90
C VAL A 119 5.31 6.83 0.43
N ALA A 120 4.29 7.68 0.42
CA ALA A 120 3.70 8.31 1.60
C ALA A 120 2.35 7.64 1.92
N ILE A 121 2.22 7.09 3.13
CA ILE A 121 1.05 6.36 3.65
C ILE A 121 0.69 6.87 5.04
#